data_AF-A0A5B2YZM5-F1
#
_entry.id   AF-A0A5B2YZM5-F1
#
_cell.length_a   1.000
_cell.length_b   1.000
_cell.length_c   1.000
_cell.angle_alpha   90.00
_cell.angle_beta   90.00
_cell.angle_gamma   90.00
#
_symmetry.space_group_name_H-M   'P 1'
#
loop_
_entity.id
_entity.type
_entity.pdbx_description
1 polymer ?
#
loop_
_entity_poly.entity_id
_entity_poly.type
_entity_poly.pdbx_seq_one_letter_code
_entity_poly.pdbx_strand_id
1 'polypeptide(L)'
;MFVAERFLSGLIRIHGKRTVSNDDERTWYPQACRFLSLEHHNHYFFDKEEKSIIERTIQYIKVRTESFEDYFQCRMKNCKLAHV
;
A
#
# COMPACT_ATOMS: atom_id res chain seq x y z
N MET A 1 -0.69 -14.54 -7.44
CA MET A 1 -1.01 -13.40 -6.56
C MET A 1 -0.33 -13.64 -5.21
N PHE A 2 0.95 -13.30 -5.08
CA PHE A 2 1.77 -13.59 -3.88
C PHE A 2 2.21 -12.33 -3.12
N VAL A 3 2.14 -11.16 -3.75
CA VAL A 3 2.72 -9.94 -3.19
C VAL A 3 1.94 -9.45 -1.97
N ALA A 4 0.60 -9.35 -2.08
CA ALA A 4 -0.27 -8.92 -0.98
C ALA A 4 -0.20 -9.88 0.22
N GLU A 5 -0.22 -11.18 -0.03
CA GLU A 5 -0.11 -12.20 1.02
C GLU A 5 1.25 -12.15 1.73
N ARG A 6 2.36 -12.08 0.99
CA ARG A 6 3.70 -11.97 1.58
C ARG A 6 3.86 -10.68 2.38
N PHE A 7 3.32 -9.58 1.88
CA PHE A 7 3.31 -8.30 2.58
C PHE A 7 2.55 -8.40 3.91
N LEU A 8 1.30 -8.89 3.88
CA LEU A 8 0.46 -9.06 5.07
C LEU A 8 1.09 -10.05 6.06
N SER A 9 1.68 -11.15 5.59
CA SER A 9 2.41 -12.10 6.44
C SER A 9 3.58 -11.44 7.18
N GLY A 10 4.29 -10.53 6.50
CA GLY A 10 5.34 -9.73 7.13
C GLY A 10 4.80 -8.83 8.24
N LEU A 11 3.65 -8.18 8.00
CA LEU A 11 2.99 -7.36 9.02
C LEU A 11 2.50 -8.18 10.21
N ILE A 12 1.90 -9.36 9.97
CA ILE A 12 1.46 -10.28 11.03
C ILE A 12 2.65 -10.67 11.92
N ARG A 13 3.81 -10.94 11.33
CA ARG A 13 5.01 -11.33 12.08
C ARG A 13 5.50 -10.23 13.02
N ILE A 14 5.31 -8.96 12.67
CA ILE A 14 5.80 -7.81 13.44
C ILE A 14 4.75 -7.31 14.43
N HIS A 15 3.48 -7.26 14.03
CA HIS A 15 2.40 -6.59 14.77
C HIS A 15 1.33 -7.55 15.32
N GLY A 16 1.47 -8.85 15.05
CA GLY A 16 0.44 -9.85 15.31
C GLY A 16 -0.71 -9.80 14.30
N LYS A 17 -1.68 -10.72 14.44
CA LYS A 17 -2.90 -10.69 13.63
C LYS A 17 -3.79 -9.53 14.06
N ARG A 18 -4.19 -8.70 13.10
CA ARG A 18 -5.11 -7.56 13.25
C ARG A 18 -6.10 -7.58 12.09
N THR A 19 -7.26 -6.95 12.30
CA THR A 19 -8.24 -6.72 11.24
C THR A 19 -7.62 -5.82 10.16
N VAL A 20 -7.83 -6.18 8.90
CA VAL A 20 -7.35 -5.42 7.75
C VAL A 20 -8.52 -4.70 7.12
N SER A 21 -8.33 -3.41 6.86
CA SER A 21 -9.34 -2.60 6.19
C SER A 21 -8.75 -1.97 4.94
N ASN A 22 -9.51 -1.95 3.84
CA ASN A 22 -9.16 -1.21 2.63
C ASN A 22 -10.38 -0.66 1.92
N ASP A 23 -10.15 0.35 1.10
CA ASP A 23 -11.16 1.03 0.28
C ASP A 23 -11.27 0.42 -1.14
N ASP A 24 -10.71 -0.77 -1.35
CA ASP A 24 -10.49 -1.30 -2.69
C ASP A 24 -11.62 -2.24 -3.11
N GLU A 25 -12.18 -2.00 -4.29
CA GLU A 25 -13.05 -2.96 -4.98
C GLU A 25 -12.25 -4.11 -5.62
N ARG A 26 -10.90 -4.03 -5.66
CA ARG A 26 -10.05 -5.08 -6.21
C ARG A 26 -9.94 -6.29 -5.27
N THR A 27 -9.72 -7.43 -5.88
CA THR A 27 -9.83 -8.75 -5.23
C THR A 27 -8.58 -9.19 -4.45
N TRP A 28 -7.46 -8.47 -4.55
CA TRP A 28 -6.16 -8.96 -4.07
C TRP A 28 -6.07 -9.06 -2.54
N TYR A 29 -6.42 -7.98 -1.83
CA TYR A 29 -6.39 -7.95 -0.36
C TYR A 29 -7.47 -8.85 0.27
N PRO A 30 -8.73 -8.87 -0.20
CA PRO A 30 -9.73 -9.82 0.30
C PRO A 30 -9.29 -11.29 0.14
N GLN A 31 -8.66 -11.64 -0.99
CA GLN A 31 -8.17 -13.00 -1.21
C GLN A 31 -6.98 -13.34 -0.29
N ALA A 32 -6.03 -12.42 -0.11
CA ALA A 32 -4.90 -12.61 0.79
C ALA A 32 -5.34 -12.72 2.27
N CYS A 33 -6.32 -11.92 2.70
CA CYS A 33 -6.88 -12.01 4.05
C CYS A 33 -7.55 -13.36 4.31
N ARG A 34 -8.33 -13.87 3.34
CA ARG A 34 -8.91 -15.23 3.42
C ARG A 34 -7.83 -16.30 3.59
N PHE A 35 -6.77 -16.24 2.79
CA PHE A 35 -5.67 -17.20 2.87
C PHE A 35 -4.97 -17.17 4.23
N LEU A 36 -4.74 -15.97 4.78
CA LEU A 36 -4.05 -15.78 6.06
C LEU A 36 -4.98 -15.89 7.29
N SER A 37 -6.26 -16.16 7.07
CA SER A 37 -7.30 -16.13 8.09
C SER A 37 -7.26 -14.83 8.90
N LEU A 38 -7.29 -13.70 8.18
CA LEU A 38 -7.46 -12.36 8.71
C LEU A 38 -8.91 -11.92 8.51
N GLU A 39 -9.45 -11.25 9.52
CA GLU A 39 -10.69 -10.51 9.37
C GLU A 39 -10.46 -9.33 8.42
N HIS A 40 -11.33 -9.20 7.41
CA HIS A 40 -11.22 -8.18 6.38
C HIS A 40 -12.49 -7.33 6.35
N HIS A 41 -12.34 -6.02 6.54
CA HIS A 41 -13.43 -5.06 6.46
C HIS A 41 -13.28 -4.20 5.21
N ASN A 42 -14.34 -4.08 4.43
CA ASN A 42 -14.39 -3.13 3.33
C ASN A 42 -14.78 -1.76 3.90
N HIS A 43 -13.93 -0.75 3.70
CA HIS A 43 -14.12 0.61 4.23
C HIS A 43 -15.30 1.37 3.62
N TYR A 44 -16.04 0.78 2.67
CA TYR A 44 -17.13 1.43 1.95
C TYR A 44 -18.20 2.07 2.87
N PHE A 45 -18.23 1.69 4.15
CA PHE A 45 -19.21 2.19 5.13
C PHE A 45 -18.63 2.78 6.42
N PHE A 46 -17.30 2.79 6.65
CA PHE A 46 -16.73 3.18 7.95
C PHE A 46 -15.59 4.19 7.85
N ASP A 47 -15.88 5.31 8.52
CA ASP A 47 -15.10 6.48 8.92
C ASP A 47 -14.19 7.20 7.90
N LYS A 48 -14.69 8.34 7.40
CA LYS A 48 -13.92 9.28 6.56
C LYS A 48 -12.63 9.74 7.24
N GLU A 49 -12.60 9.72 8.57
CA GLU A 49 -11.46 10.16 9.37
C GLU A 49 -10.26 9.23 9.22
N GLU A 50 -10.45 7.91 9.29
CA GLU A 50 -9.37 6.93 9.15
C GLU A 50 -8.75 6.98 7.75
N LYS A 51 -9.60 7.08 6.72
CA LYS A 51 -9.14 7.30 5.35
C LYS A 51 -8.34 8.59 5.22
N SER A 52 -8.81 9.69 5.83
CA SER A 52 -8.10 10.96 5.80
C SER A 52 -6.71 10.86 6.46
N ILE A 53 -6.58 10.13 7.58
CA ILE A 53 -5.29 9.91 8.25
C ILE A 53 -4.33 9.14 7.34
N ILE A 54 -4.80 8.06 6.69
CA ILE A 54 -3.98 7.25 5.79
C ILE A 54 -3.55 8.08 4.56
N GLU A 55 -4.48 8.77 3.91
CA GLU A 55 -4.19 9.60 2.73
C GLU A 55 -3.18 10.71 3.05
N ARG A 56 -3.37 11.42 4.18
CA ARG A 56 -2.43 12.44 4.63
C ARG A 56 -1.06 11.87 4.97
N THR A 57 -1.01 10.68 5.56
CA THR A 57 0.25 9.99 5.87
C THR A 57 1.00 9.61 4.60
N ILE A 58 0.30 9.06 3.60
CA ILE A 58 0.88 8.75 2.28
C ILE A 58 1.41 10.03 1.62
N GLN A 59 0.62 11.12 1.64
CA GLN A 59 1.05 12.39 1.06
C GLN A 59 2.29 12.96 1.76
N TYR A 60 2.34 12.88 3.10
CA TYR A 60 3.49 13.28 3.91
C TYR A 60 4.76 12.49 3.57
N ILE A 61 4.64 11.19 3.28
CA ILE A 61 5.74 10.35 2.82
C ILE A 61 6.18 10.79 1.41
N LYS A 62 5.23 10.93 0.48
CA LYS A 62 5.51 11.36 -0.91
C LYS A 62 6.31 12.65 -0.97
N VAL A 63 5.86 13.69 -0.26
CA VAL A 63 6.56 14.99 -0.24
C VAL A 63 8.00 14.88 0.27
N ARG A 64 8.28 13.94 1.18
CA ARG A 64 9.67 13.70 1.64
C ARG A 64 10.50 12.94 0.64
N THR A 65 9.89 12.00 -0.08
CA THR A 65 10.58 11.18 -1.06
C THR A 65 10.63 11.83 -2.45
N GLU A 66 9.88 12.91 -2.69
CA GLU A 66 9.88 13.66 -3.96
C GLU A 66 11.28 14.16 -4.30
N SER A 67 11.98 14.74 -3.33
CA SER A 67 13.39 15.13 -3.50
C SER A 67 14.32 13.95 -3.77
N PHE A 68 13.96 12.72 -3.38
CA PHE A 68 14.75 11.53 -3.65
C PHE A 68 14.71 11.17 -5.14
N GLU A 69 13.56 11.32 -5.79
CA GLU A 69 13.37 11.01 -7.21
C GLU A 69 14.27 11.89 -8.09
N ASP A 70 14.44 13.16 -7.73
CA ASP A 70 15.35 14.10 -8.40
C ASP A 70 16.82 13.62 -8.43
N TYR A 71 17.25 12.78 -7.48
CA TYR A 71 18.62 12.24 -7.46
C TYR A 71 18.82 11.05 -8.42
N PHE A 72 17.75 10.42 -8.90
CA PHE A 72 17.81 9.26 -9.79
C PHE A 72 17.41 9.59 -11.23
N GLN A 73 17.70 10.80 -11.68
CA GLN A 73 17.56 11.17 -13.08
C GLN A 73 18.30 10.18 -13.98
N CYS A 74 17.60 9.65 -14.98
CA CYS A 74 18.20 8.75 -15.95
C CYS A 74 19.27 9.51 -16.75
N ARG A 75 20.53 9.08 -16.62
CA ARG A 75 21.66 9.71 -17.32
C ARG A 75 21.92 9.13 -18.71
N MET A 76 21.15 8.12 -19.13
CA MET A 76 21.29 7.49 -20.44
C MET A 76 20.61 8.32 -21.53
N LYS A 77 21.38 8.73 -22.55
CA LYS A 77 20.82 9.33 -23.77
C LYS A 77 19.89 8.33 -24.48
N ASN A 78 18.70 8.78 -24.86
CA ASN A 78 17.67 7.99 -25.55
C ASN A 78 17.18 6.75 -24.77
N CYS A 79 17.01 6.87 -23.45
CA CYS A 79 16.42 5.78 -22.70
C CYS A 79 14.96 5.54 -23.13
N LYS A 80 14.63 4.27 -23.40
CA LYS A 80 13.28 3.83 -23.83
C LYS A 80 12.35 3.51 -22.67
N LEU A 81 12.83 3.64 -21.43
CA LEU A 81 12.02 3.42 -20.23
C LEU A 81 11.34 4.75 -19.86
N ALA A 82 10.08 4.67 -19.43
CA ALA A 82 9.35 5.82 -18.92
C ALA A 82 9.88 6.16 -17.52
N HIS A 83 10.92 7.00 -17.48
CA HIS A 83 11.34 7.65 -16.25
C HIS A 83 10.36 8.77 -15.93
N VAL A 84 9.99 8.88 -14.65
CA VAL A 84 9.25 10.02 -14.09
C VAL A 84 10.26 11.12 -13.81
#